data_AF-A0A0G1PW05-F1
#
_entry.id   AF-A0A0G1PW05-F1
#
_cell.length_a   1.000
_cell.length_b   1.000
_cell.length_c   1.000
_cell.angle_alpha   90.00
_cell.angle_beta   90.00
_cell.angle_gamma   90.00
#
_symmetry.space_group_name_H-M   'P 1'
#
loop_
_entity.id
_entity.type
_entity.pdbx_description
1 polymer ?
#
loop_
_entity_poly.entity_id
_entity_poly.type
_entity_poly.pdbx_seq_one_letter_code
_entity_poly.pdbx_strand_id
1 'polypeptide(L)'
;MVCSAFNADFDGDMMAIHLPLSEEAQRESREIMLSSLNLLKPSAGIPITEPTKDMRLGLYWLTAVPVETETPQAFGSPAEALYAYEVGMVGLRDQIKIQIDPALPRFAGIKDPYLVTSVGRVIFNNILPAELPFVNSVINKGLARKVIADFISLLGVERSYEILDSMKSLGFLYATKSGISWGMDDLVTPPEKYAIIAEAKLKITQNNDQFAQGFVSEAERKQKAINIWQAVEKTLAETTVKHLDQNSPAVIIMKSDASKANQLTLKQMATMKGLVTDPSGGIVEIPVESSYKEGLNSLEYFTSLHGSRKGLVDTALRTSEAGYLTSRHGDYRRRLQRCGRSRDIAGARPESGRRELCGQDIFPHCRGRRGFG
;
A
#
# COMPACT_ATOMS: atom_id res chain seq x y z
N MET A 1 13.74 -9.84 -5.12
CA MET A 1 12.51 -9.01 -5.12
C MET A 1 12.44 -8.17 -6.38
N VAL A 2 12.18 -8.78 -7.54
CA VAL A 2 12.28 -8.07 -8.85
C VAL A 2 10.96 -7.97 -9.62
N CYS A 3 9.91 -8.68 -9.20
CA CYS A 3 8.61 -8.71 -9.87
C CYS A 3 8.04 -7.31 -10.12
N SER A 4 8.17 -6.39 -9.16
CA SER A 4 7.70 -5.00 -9.30
C SER A 4 8.46 -4.21 -10.36
N ALA A 5 9.73 -4.52 -10.61
CA ALA A 5 10.52 -3.87 -11.66
C ALA A 5 10.18 -4.40 -13.05
N PHE A 6 9.95 -5.71 -13.16
CA PHE A 6 9.52 -6.35 -14.41
C PHE A 6 8.03 -6.19 -14.70
N ASN A 7 7.24 -5.75 -13.71
CA ASN A 7 5.78 -5.79 -13.75
C ASN A 7 5.26 -7.19 -14.14
N ALA A 8 5.87 -8.22 -13.56
CA ALA A 8 5.58 -9.61 -13.84
C ALA A 8 4.92 -10.29 -12.64
N ASP A 9 4.03 -11.23 -12.91
CA ASP A 9 3.43 -12.16 -11.95
C ASP A 9 3.72 -13.62 -12.32
N PHE A 10 3.14 -14.55 -11.54
CA PHE A 10 3.43 -15.99 -11.62
C PHE A 10 2.18 -16.77 -12.02
N ASP A 11 1.44 -16.28 -13.02
CA ASP A 11 0.22 -16.90 -13.56
C ASP A 11 0.36 -17.35 -15.02
N GLY A 12 1.56 -17.24 -15.61
CA GLY A 12 1.85 -17.68 -16.98
C GLY A 12 2.80 -16.77 -17.77
N ASP A 13 3.23 -15.66 -17.18
CA ASP A 13 4.22 -14.75 -17.78
C ASP A 13 5.52 -15.48 -18.22
N MET A 14 6.04 -15.08 -19.38
CA MET A 14 7.28 -15.61 -19.95
C MET A 14 8.38 -14.54 -19.93
N MET A 15 9.63 -14.98 -19.74
CA MET A 15 10.81 -14.11 -19.80
C MET A 15 11.80 -14.60 -20.85
N ALA A 16 12.31 -13.70 -21.67
CA ALA A 16 13.37 -13.98 -22.63
C ALA A 16 14.75 -13.92 -21.95
N ILE A 17 15.61 -14.90 -22.23
CA ILE A 17 16.97 -14.98 -21.71
C ILE A 17 17.95 -14.71 -22.84
N HIS A 18 18.91 -13.82 -22.61
CA HIS A 18 19.98 -13.49 -23.54
C HIS A 18 21.33 -13.76 -22.87
N LEU A 19 22.26 -14.34 -23.62
CA LEU A 19 23.61 -14.65 -23.12
C LEU A 19 24.62 -13.64 -23.67
N PRO A 20 25.24 -12.78 -22.83
CA PRO A 20 26.31 -11.89 -23.27
C PRO A 20 27.55 -12.71 -23.64
N LEU A 21 28.06 -12.52 -24.86
CA LEU A 21 29.19 -13.31 -25.37
C LEU A 21 30.54 -12.58 -25.23
N SER A 22 30.61 -11.30 -25.63
CA SER A 22 31.87 -10.55 -25.56
C SER A 22 32.25 -10.20 -24.13
N GLU A 23 33.54 -10.01 -23.89
CA GLU A 23 34.06 -9.64 -22.57
C GLU A 23 33.47 -8.29 -22.11
N GLU A 24 33.31 -7.34 -23.03
CA GLU A 24 32.70 -6.04 -22.74
C GLU A 24 31.24 -6.19 -22.33
N ALA A 25 30.47 -7.03 -23.02
CA ALA A 25 29.06 -7.28 -22.71
C ALA A 25 28.91 -8.01 -21.37
N GLN A 26 29.82 -8.94 -21.05
CA GLN A 26 29.85 -9.62 -19.75
C GLN A 26 30.17 -8.63 -18.62
N ARG A 27 31.15 -7.74 -18.84
CA ARG A 27 31.50 -6.69 -17.88
C ARG A 27 30.35 -5.72 -17.66
N GLU A 28 29.73 -5.21 -18.73
CA GLU A 28 28.55 -4.33 -18.64
C GLU A 28 27.39 -4.99 -17.89
N SER A 29 27.13 -6.26 -18.17
CA SER A 29 26.08 -7.03 -17.48
C SER A 29 26.34 -7.12 -15.98
N ARG A 30 27.61 -7.29 -15.58
CA ARG A 30 28.03 -7.44 -14.18
C ARG A 30 28.10 -6.11 -13.43
N GLU A 31 28.60 -5.06 -14.07
CA GLU A 31 28.89 -3.77 -13.41
C GLU A 31 27.72 -2.79 -13.49
N ILE A 32 26.84 -2.91 -14.50
CA ILE A 32 25.75 -1.95 -14.74
C ILE A 32 24.38 -2.62 -14.60
N MET A 33 24.17 -3.74 -15.28
CA MET A 33 22.83 -4.36 -15.37
C MET A 33 22.47 -5.26 -14.18
N LEU A 34 23.41 -5.52 -13.28
CA LEU A 34 23.21 -6.43 -12.15
C LEU A 34 22.05 -5.96 -11.26
N SER A 35 21.15 -6.89 -10.94
CA SER A 35 19.92 -6.57 -10.21
C SER A 35 20.16 -6.04 -8.78
N SER A 36 21.26 -6.45 -8.14
CA SER A 36 21.64 -5.97 -6.80
C SER A 36 22.06 -4.50 -6.79
N LEU A 37 22.47 -3.95 -7.93
CA LEU A 37 22.82 -2.53 -8.08
C LEU A 37 21.59 -1.66 -8.39
N ASN A 38 20.58 -2.25 -9.02
CA ASN A 38 19.40 -1.56 -9.52
C ASN A 38 18.26 -1.52 -8.49
N LEU A 39 18.55 -1.02 -7.28
CA LEU A 39 17.59 -0.95 -6.17
C LEU A 39 16.69 0.30 -6.21
N LEU A 40 17.10 1.35 -6.91
CA LEU A 40 16.41 2.63 -6.98
C LEU A 40 15.73 2.83 -8.33
N LYS A 41 14.56 3.47 -8.33
CA LYS A 41 13.87 3.88 -9.55
C LYS A 41 14.59 5.08 -10.20
N PRO A 42 15.06 4.99 -11.45
CA PRO A 42 15.79 6.09 -12.10
C PRO A 42 14.99 7.40 -12.21
N SER A 43 13.65 7.32 -12.25
CA SER A 43 12.79 8.49 -12.40
C SER A 43 12.66 9.34 -11.13
N ALA A 44 12.86 8.75 -9.94
CA ALA A 44 12.52 9.39 -8.67
C ALA A 44 13.56 9.18 -7.56
N GLY A 45 14.54 8.28 -7.74
CA GLY A 45 15.51 7.92 -6.71
C GLY A 45 14.89 7.20 -5.51
N ILE A 46 13.66 6.70 -5.65
CA ILE A 46 12.93 5.97 -4.59
C ILE A 46 13.21 4.48 -4.76
N PRO A 47 13.34 3.69 -3.67
CA PRO A 47 13.51 2.24 -3.78
C PRO A 47 12.37 1.58 -4.58
N ILE A 48 12.74 0.75 -5.56
CA ILE A 48 11.81 -0.09 -6.33
C ILE A 48 11.71 -1.50 -5.75
N THR A 49 12.81 -1.96 -5.12
CA THR A 49 12.94 -3.26 -4.48
C THR A 49 12.41 -3.20 -3.05
N GLU A 50 11.08 -3.18 -2.91
CA GLU A 50 10.40 -3.25 -1.61
C GLU A 50 9.74 -4.63 -1.38
N PRO A 51 9.63 -5.11 -0.13
CA PRO A 51 8.81 -6.27 0.20
C PRO A 51 7.35 -6.03 -0.21
N THR A 52 6.78 -7.00 -0.93
CA THR A 52 5.38 -6.97 -1.41
C THR A 52 4.64 -8.23 -0.98
N LYS A 53 3.29 -8.21 -1.04
CA LYS A 53 2.44 -9.37 -0.76
C LYS A 53 2.81 -10.03 0.57
N ASP A 54 3.06 -11.33 0.57
CA ASP A 54 3.26 -12.15 1.76
C ASP A 54 4.45 -11.68 2.60
N MET A 55 5.51 -11.18 1.97
CA MET A 55 6.65 -10.62 2.70
C MET A 55 6.21 -9.45 3.59
N ARG A 56 5.35 -8.57 3.06
CA ARG A 56 4.83 -7.43 3.82
C ARG A 56 3.82 -7.87 4.87
N LEU A 57 2.98 -8.86 4.56
CA LEU A 57 2.04 -9.44 5.51
C LEU A 57 2.77 -9.99 6.74
N GLY A 58 3.84 -10.77 6.53
CA GLY A 58 4.63 -11.35 7.61
C GLY A 58 5.36 -10.29 8.45
N LEU A 59 5.95 -9.28 7.82
CA LEU A 59 6.59 -8.16 8.53
C LEU A 59 5.58 -7.33 9.34
N TYR A 60 4.39 -7.09 8.77
CA TYR A 60 3.30 -6.43 9.48
C TYR A 60 2.86 -7.26 10.68
N TRP A 61 2.57 -8.54 10.49
CA TRP A 61 2.09 -9.44 11.54
C TRP A 61 3.13 -9.57 12.67
N LEU A 62 4.41 -9.67 12.34
CA LEU A 62 5.52 -9.71 13.29
C LEU A 62 5.59 -8.45 14.17
N THR A 63 5.34 -7.28 13.60
CA THR A 63 5.54 -5.99 14.29
C THR A 63 4.25 -5.37 14.84
N ALA A 64 3.09 -5.92 14.46
CA ALA A 64 1.78 -5.55 14.96
C ALA A 64 1.61 -6.04 16.40
N VAL A 65 1.20 -5.13 17.28
CA VAL A 65 0.95 -5.43 18.70
C VAL A 65 -0.55 -5.32 18.93
N PRO A 66 -1.25 -6.37 19.41
CA PRO A 66 -2.65 -6.28 19.77
C PRO A 66 -2.84 -5.30 20.93
N VAL A 67 -3.99 -4.63 20.95
CA VAL A 67 -4.31 -3.55 21.90
C VAL A 67 -4.46 -4.07 23.33
N GLU A 68 -4.70 -5.38 23.50
CA GLU A 68 -4.95 -6.03 24.78
C GLU A 68 -3.72 -6.83 25.23
N THR A 69 -2.75 -6.15 25.84
CA THR A 69 -1.80 -6.88 26.70
C THR A 69 -1.77 -6.25 28.07
N GLU A 70 -1.79 -7.12 29.08
CA GLU A 70 -1.61 -6.82 30.49
C GLU A 70 -0.31 -6.01 30.73
N THR A 71 -0.07 -5.61 31.98
CA THR A 71 1.13 -4.85 32.34
C THR A 71 2.40 -5.48 31.75
N PRO A 72 3.15 -4.74 30.91
CA PRO A 72 4.25 -5.32 30.14
C PRO A 72 5.36 -5.80 31.07
N GLN A 73 5.78 -7.05 30.88
CA GLN A 73 6.93 -7.61 31.59
C GLN A 73 8.20 -6.87 31.21
N ALA A 74 9.08 -6.65 32.19
CA ALA A 74 10.34 -5.95 32.00
C ALA A 74 11.51 -6.94 31.88
N PHE A 75 12.37 -6.72 30.89
CA PHE A 75 13.57 -7.50 30.63
C PHE A 75 14.80 -6.58 30.65
N GLY A 76 15.93 -7.08 31.15
CA GLY A 76 17.18 -6.35 31.24
C GLY A 76 17.94 -6.23 29.91
N SER A 77 17.60 -7.04 28.90
CA SER A 77 18.19 -6.91 27.56
C SER A 77 17.29 -7.43 26.43
N PRO A 78 17.53 -7.03 25.17
CA PRO A 78 16.86 -7.62 24.01
C PRO A 78 17.11 -9.14 23.87
N ALA A 79 18.28 -9.63 24.29
CA ALA A 79 18.62 -11.05 24.24
C ALA A 79 17.80 -11.87 25.27
N GLU A 80 17.59 -11.30 26.45
CA GLU A 80 16.75 -11.92 27.48
C GLU A 80 15.28 -12.01 27.04
N ALA A 81 14.76 -10.98 26.36
CA ALA A 81 13.42 -11.02 25.79
C ALA A 81 13.26 -12.11 24.71
N LEU A 82 14.31 -12.37 23.91
CA LEU A 82 14.31 -13.47 22.92
C LEU A 82 14.35 -14.83 23.62
N TYR A 83 15.16 -14.98 24.65
CA TYR A 83 15.22 -16.21 25.44
C TYR A 83 13.87 -16.50 26.12
N ALA A 84 13.21 -15.48 26.69
CA ALA A 84 11.88 -15.61 27.27
C ALA A 84 10.84 -16.08 26.24
N TYR A 85 10.94 -15.64 24.99
CA TYR A 85 10.10 -16.12 23.90
C TYR A 85 10.40 -17.59 23.54
N GLU A 86 11.67 -17.99 23.48
CA GLU A 86 12.06 -19.39 23.22
C GLU A 86 11.56 -20.36 24.28
N VAL A 87 11.54 -19.93 25.55
CA VAL A 87 11.00 -20.70 26.68
C VAL A 87 9.46 -20.65 26.73
N GLY A 88 8.82 -19.77 25.95
CA GLY A 88 7.36 -19.64 25.87
C GLY A 88 6.74 -18.79 26.98
N MET A 89 7.51 -17.92 27.64
CA MET A 89 7.01 -17.00 28.67
C MET A 89 6.29 -15.77 28.11
N VAL A 90 6.67 -15.34 26.90
CA VAL A 90 6.08 -14.19 26.19
C VAL A 90 5.79 -14.55 24.73
N GLY A 91 4.70 -14.03 24.18
CA GLY A 91 4.38 -14.14 22.77
C GLY A 91 5.14 -13.14 21.89
N LEU A 92 5.19 -13.42 20.58
CA LEU A 92 5.83 -12.54 19.59
C LEU A 92 5.28 -11.10 19.59
N ARG A 93 3.98 -10.98 19.80
CA ARG A 93 3.24 -9.72 19.64
C ARG A 93 2.94 -9.05 20.98
N ASP A 94 3.34 -9.65 22.10
CA ASP A 94 3.06 -9.12 23.43
C ASP A 94 3.88 -7.86 23.70
N GLN A 95 3.30 -6.94 24.48
CA GLN A 95 4.02 -5.75 24.92
C GLN A 95 5.03 -6.13 26.00
N ILE A 96 6.28 -5.73 25.77
CA ILE A 96 7.40 -5.93 26.69
C ILE A 96 8.10 -4.60 26.94
N LYS A 97 8.73 -4.45 28.10
CA LYS A 97 9.66 -3.37 28.40
C LYS A 97 11.07 -3.92 28.35
N ILE A 98 11.94 -3.32 27.55
CA ILE A 98 13.36 -3.67 27.51
C ILE A 98 14.19 -2.54 28.06
N GLN A 99 15.19 -2.87 28.88
CA GLN A 99 16.22 -1.92 29.25
C GLN A 99 17.14 -1.68 28.04
N ILE A 100 17.37 -0.41 27.72
CA ILE A 100 18.21 0.01 26.59
C ILE A 100 19.34 0.89 27.08
N ASP A 101 20.46 0.84 26.38
CA ASP A 101 21.56 1.78 26.60
C ASP A 101 21.39 2.98 25.65
N PRO A 102 21.08 4.19 26.17
CA PRO A 102 20.92 5.40 25.35
C PRO A 102 22.21 5.82 24.64
N ALA A 103 23.37 5.30 25.04
CA ALA A 103 24.65 5.62 24.40
C ALA A 103 24.82 4.94 23.02
N LEU A 104 24.04 3.89 22.72
CA LEU A 104 24.11 3.22 21.43
C LEU A 104 23.44 4.05 20.33
N PRO A 105 24.03 4.14 19.12
CA PRO A 105 23.46 4.93 18.01
C PRO A 105 22.06 4.47 17.63
N ARG A 106 21.77 3.18 17.79
CA ARG A 106 20.44 2.58 17.57
C ARG A 106 19.33 3.16 18.46
N PHE A 107 19.67 3.66 19.65
CA PHE A 107 18.71 4.23 20.60
C PHE A 107 18.88 5.75 20.79
N ALA A 108 19.65 6.38 19.90
CA ALA A 108 19.88 7.82 19.94
C ALA A 108 18.55 8.59 19.90
N GLY A 109 18.30 9.41 20.93
CA GLY A 109 17.09 10.22 21.08
C GLY A 109 16.05 9.68 22.07
N ILE A 110 16.24 8.46 22.60
CA ILE A 110 15.39 7.93 23.68
C ILE A 110 16.03 8.30 25.02
N LYS A 111 15.33 9.14 25.81
CA LYS A 111 15.83 9.61 27.12
C LYS A 111 15.59 8.61 28.25
N ASP A 112 14.56 7.78 28.11
CA ASP A 112 14.19 6.81 29.12
C ASP A 112 15.04 5.53 29.00
N PRO A 113 15.53 4.97 30.10
CA PRO A 113 16.32 3.73 30.08
C PRO A 113 15.48 2.49 29.75
N TYR A 114 14.16 2.62 29.67
CA TYR A 114 13.23 1.55 29.32
C TYR A 114 12.43 1.89 28.06
N LEU A 115 12.43 0.98 27.10
CA LEU A 115 11.66 1.09 25.86
C LEU A 115 10.51 0.07 25.86
N VAL A 116 9.29 0.56 25.68
CA VAL A 116 8.11 -0.31 25.46
C VAL A 116 8.10 -0.76 24.00
N THR A 117 8.20 -2.06 23.76
CA THR A 117 8.23 -2.66 22.42
C THR A 117 7.60 -4.05 22.42
N SER A 118 7.80 -4.85 21.36
CA SER A 118 7.42 -6.26 21.32
C SER A 118 8.59 -7.14 20.89
N VAL A 119 8.54 -8.43 21.24
CA VAL A 119 9.56 -9.41 20.83
C VAL A 119 9.72 -9.40 19.30
N GLY A 120 8.61 -9.36 18.55
CA GLY A 120 8.65 -9.32 17.09
C GLY A 120 9.35 -8.09 16.52
N ARG A 121 9.22 -6.92 17.16
CA ARG A 121 10.00 -5.72 16.78
C ARG A 121 11.47 -5.87 17.11
N VAL A 122 11.83 -6.53 18.21
CA VAL A 122 13.24 -6.85 18.53
C VAL A 122 13.83 -7.76 17.45
N ILE A 123 13.11 -8.82 17.07
CA ILE A 123 13.51 -9.74 16.00
C ILE A 123 13.72 -9.00 14.68
N PHE A 124 12.80 -8.09 14.31
CA PHE A 124 12.95 -7.27 13.12
C PHE A 124 14.19 -6.37 13.19
N ASN A 125 14.46 -5.72 14.32
CA ASN A 125 15.62 -4.84 14.47
C ASN A 125 16.96 -5.59 14.49
N ASN A 126 16.97 -6.90 14.73
CA ASN A 126 18.20 -7.71 14.64
C ASN A 126 18.71 -7.86 13.20
N ILE A 127 17.83 -7.77 12.19
CA ILE A 127 18.26 -7.82 10.77
C ILE A 127 18.81 -6.47 10.28
N LEU A 128 18.48 -5.39 11.00
CA LEU A 128 18.91 -4.05 10.64
C LEU A 128 20.35 -3.82 11.13
N PRO A 129 21.16 -3.01 10.42
CA PRO A 129 22.47 -2.60 10.87
C PRO A 129 22.41 -1.83 12.20
N ALA A 130 23.48 -1.88 12.99
CA ALA A 130 23.56 -1.21 14.28
C ALA A 130 23.49 0.33 14.19
N GLU A 131 23.81 0.87 13.01
CA GLU A 131 23.81 2.31 12.70
C GLU A 131 22.40 2.89 12.54
N LEU A 132 21.39 2.05 12.26
CA LEU A 132 20.02 2.52 12.10
C LEU A 132 19.31 2.68 13.45
N PRO A 133 18.48 3.73 13.60
CA PRO A 133 17.58 3.88 14.73
C PRO A 133 16.64 2.68 14.88
N PHE A 134 16.32 2.34 16.14
CA PHE A 134 15.40 1.27 16.46
C PHE A 134 13.99 1.57 15.93
N VAL A 135 13.47 0.68 15.08
CA VAL A 135 12.14 0.83 14.49
C VAL A 135 11.10 0.27 15.46
N ASN A 136 10.46 1.15 16.22
CA ASN A 136 9.41 0.80 17.20
C ASN A 136 7.99 1.05 16.68
N SER A 137 7.70 0.70 15.44
CA SER A 137 6.39 0.90 14.83
C SER A 137 6.04 -0.25 13.91
N VAL A 138 4.76 -0.35 13.55
CA VAL A 138 4.28 -1.40 12.66
C VAL A 138 4.78 -1.14 11.24
N ILE A 139 5.35 -2.18 10.62
CA ILE A 139 5.91 -2.09 9.27
C ILE A 139 4.78 -2.13 8.24
N ASN A 140 4.31 -0.94 7.84
CA ASN A 140 3.42 -0.75 6.70
C ASN A 140 4.21 -0.45 5.42
N LYS A 141 3.55 -0.47 4.25
CA LYS A 141 4.18 -0.13 2.95
C LYS A 141 5.02 1.15 2.99
N GLY A 142 4.45 2.23 3.52
CA GLY A 142 5.13 3.53 3.57
C GLY A 142 6.36 3.52 4.48
N LEU A 143 6.29 2.82 5.60
CA LEU A 143 7.40 2.76 6.56
C LEU A 143 8.49 1.80 6.08
N ALA A 144 8.13 0.65 5.51
CA ALA A 144 9.07 -0.26 4.87
C ALA A 144 9.89 0.47 3.80
N ARG A 145 9.22 1.26 2.94
CA ARG A 145 9.90 2.07 1.92
C ARG A 145 10.85 3.11 2.52
N LYS A 146 10.46 3.77 3.63
CA LYS A 146 11.32 4.73 4.34
C LYS A 146 12.56 4.05 4.91
N VAL A 147 12.38 2.97 5.68
CA VAL A 147 13.49 2.20 6.26
C VAL A 147 14.47 1.75 5.17
N ILE A 148 13.95 1.29 4.02
CA ILE A 148 14.77 0.91 2.87
C ILE A 148 15.54 2.10 2.28
N ALA A 149 14.88 3.24 2.12
CA ALA A 149 15.54 4.44 1.63
C ALA A 149 16.64 4.93 2.59
N ASP A 150 16.38 4.88 3.89
CA ASP A 150 17.29 5.34 4.93
C ASP A 150 18.56 4.48 4.96
N PHE A 151 18.45 3.14 4.93
CA PHE A 151 19.64 2.29 4.94
C PHE A 151 20.40 2.31 3.61
N ILE A 152 19.72 2.44 2.46
CA ILE A 152 20.41 2.62 1.17
C ILE A 152 21.23 3.91 1.18
N SER A 153 20.72 4.96 1.82
CA SER A 153 21.44 6.23 1.91
C SER A 153 22.65 6.19 2.85
N LEU A 154 22.61 5.35 3.89
CA LEU A 154 23.68 5.23 4.89
C LEU A 154 24.78 4.24 4.48
N LEU A 155 24.39 3.03 4.07
CA LEU A 155 25.31 1.92 3.78
C LEU A 155 25.73 1.84 2.31
N GLY A 156 25.03 2.58 1.44
CA GLY A 156 25.16 2.46 0.00
C GLY A 156 24.48 1.20 -0.57
N VAL A 157 24.48 1.10 -1.89
CA VAL A 157 23.77 0.05 -2.65
C VAL A 157 24.41 -1.33 -2.43
N GLU A 158 25.74 -1.38 -2.28
CA GLU A 158 26.49 -2.63 -2.22
C GLU A 158 26.17 -3.49 -0.99
N ARG A 159 25.91 -2.90 0.19
CA ARG A 159 25.56 -3.67 1.40
C ARG A 159 24.04 -3.81 1.59
N SER A 160 23.26 -3.09 0.80
CA SER A 160 21.81 -3.01 0.94
C SER A 160 21.09 -4.30 0.54
N TYR A 161 21.64 -5.09 -0.38
CA TYR A 161 20.96 -6.29 -0.88
C TYR A 161 20.88 -7.42 0.17
N GLU A 162 21.88 -7.55 1.06
CA GLU A 162 21.91 -8.56 2.12
C GLU A 162 20.79 -8.33 3.15
N ILE A 163 20.57 -7.07 3.53
CA ILE A 163 19.49 -6.66 4.44
C ILE A 163 18.14 -6.88 3.77
N LEU A 164 18.01 -6.54 2.48
CA LEU A 164 16.80 -6.78 1.70
C LEU A 164 16.45 -8.27 1.63
N ASP A 165 17.44 -9.14 1.41
CA ASP A 165 17.22 -10.59 1.40
C ASP A 165 16.89 -11.15 2.78
N SER A 166 17.51 -10.61 3.84
CA SER A 166 17.16 -10.95 5.22
C SER A 166 15.73 -10.54 5.55
N MET A 167 15.31 -9.34 5.13
CA MET A 167 13.94 -8.83 5.29
C MET A 167 12.92 -9.67 4.51
N LYS A 168 13.26 -10.11 3.30
CA LYS A 168 12.46 -11.06 2.50
C LYS A 168 12.28 -12.38 3.24
N SER A 169 13.36 -12.99 3.69
CA SER A 169 13.34 -14.29 4.40
C SER A 169 12.54 -14.20 5.69
N LEU A 170 12.71 -13.13 6.46
CA LEU A 170 11.96 -12.87 7.68
C LEU A 170 10.46 -12.72 7.39
N GLY A 171 10.12 -11.93 6.35
CA GLY A 171 8.75 -11.71 5.93
C GLY A 171 8.05 -13.02 5.54
N PHE A 172 8.69 -13.87 4.72
CA PHE A 172 8.11 -15.17 4.37
C PHE A 172 7.99 -16.10 5.58
N LEU A 173 9.01 -16.18 6.43
CA LEU A 173 8.99 -17.04 7.61
C LEU A 173 7.81 -16.71 8.52
N TYR A 174 7.61 -15.43 8.82
CA TYR A 174 6.52 -15.00 9.69
C TYR A 174 5.16 -14.96 9.00
N ALA A 175 5.12 -14.81 7.67
CA ALA A 175 3.88 -15.06 6.93
C ALA A 175 3.45 -16.52 7.08
N THR A 176 4.36 -17.47 6.93
CA THR A 176 4.06 -18.90 7.13
C THR A 176 3.67 -19.21 8.59
N LYS A 177 4.42 -18.70 9.58
CA LYS A 177 4.10 -18.89 11.00
C LYS A 177 2.79 -18.23 11.44
N SER A 178 2.38 -17.16 10.77
CA SER A 178 1.16 -16.44 11.12
C SER A 178 -0.11 -17.27 10.96
N GLY A 179 -0.07 -18.29 10.08
CA GLY A 179 -1.23 -19.14 9.81
C GLY A 179 -2.45 -18.37 9.30
N ILE A 180 -2.24 -17.15 8.77
CA ILE A 180 -3.32 -16.30 8.27
C ILE A 180 -4.01 -17.03 7.11
N SER A 181 -5.28 -17.34 7.34
CA SER A 181 -6.19 -17.88 6.34
C SER A 181 -7.37 -16.92 6.20
N TRP A 182 -8.18 -17.12 5.17
CA TRP A 182 -9.38 -16.33 4.93
C TRP A 182 -10.56 -17.26 4.69
N GLY A 183 -11.60 -17.11 5.51
CA GLY A 183 -12.87 -17.81 5.41
C GLY A 183 -14.05 -16.88 5.12
N MET A 184 -15.22 -17.47 4.88
CA MET A 184 -16.48 -16.72 4.72
C MET A 184 -16.91 -16.05 6.03
N ASP A 185 -16.52 -16.63 7.17
CA ASP A 185 -16.88 -16.14 8.51
C ASP A 185 -16.07 -14.91 8.93
N ASP A 186 -14.87 -14.70 8.35
CA ASP A 186 -14.06 -13.51 8.60
C ASP A 186 -14.71 -12.23 8.08
N LEU A 187 -15.67 -12.35 7.15
CA LEU A 187 -16.44 -11.25 6.60
C LEU A 187 -17.72 -11.02 7.41
N VAL A 188 -17.67 -10.17 8.42
CA VAL A 188 -18.87 -9.85 9.22
C VAL A 188 -19.69 -8.75 8.53
N THR A 189 -20.94 -9.05 8.21
CA THR A 189 -21.90 -8.05 7.72
C THR A 189 -22.53 -7.33 8.93
N PRO A 190 -22.40 -6.00 9.05
CA PRO A 190 -22.96 -5.24 10.15
C PRO A 190 -24.49 -5.21 10.06
N PRO A 191 -25.22 -5.43 11.18
CA PRO A 191 -26.68 -5.42 11.19
C PRO A 191 -27.27 -4.05 10.84
N GLU A 192 -26.53 -2.97 11.12
CA GLU A 192 -26.88 -1.58 10.79
C GLU A 192 -27.06 -1.34 9.29
N LYS A 193 -26.50 -2.22 8.44
CA LYS A 193 -26.58 -2.10 6.97
C LYS A 193 -28.01 -1.85 6.50
N TYR A 194 -28.97 -2.67 6.96
CA TYR A 194 -30.35 -2.61 6.47
C TYR A 194 -31.03 -1.29 6.87
N ALA A 195 -30.72 -0.76 8.05
CA ALA A 195 -31.23 0.53 8.51
C ALA A 195 -30.68 1.68 7.66
N ILE A 196 -29.37 1.68 7.36
CA ILE A 196 -28.72 2.71 6.54
C ILE A 196 -29.30 2.71 5.11
N ILE A 197 -29.51 1.53 4.52
CA ILE A 197 -30.10 1.40 3.18
C ILE A 197 -31.56 1.86 3.18
N ALA A 198 -32.34 1.53 4.22
CA ALA A 198 -33.72 1.98 4.33
C ALA A 198 -33.83 3.52 4.43
N GLU A 199 -32.96 4.15 5.22
CA GLU A 199 -32.88 5.62 5.32
C GLU A 199 -32.53 6.26 3.96
N ALA A 200 -31.59 5.66 3.22
CA ALA A 200 -31.22 6.11 1.88
C ALA A 200 -32.38 6.01 0.89
N LYS A 201 -33.13 4.91 0.91
CA LYS A 201 -34.33 4.72 0.08
C LYS A 201 -35.39 5.79 0.36
N LEU A 202 -35.62 6.14 1.63
CA LEU A 202 -36.55 7.21 2.01
C LEU A 202 -36.10 8.57 1.43
N LYS A 203 -34.81 8.90 1.53
CA LYS A 203 -34.26 10.15 0.94
C LYS A 203 -34.42 10.18 -0.58
N ILE A 204 -34.28 9.05 -1.25
CA ILE A 204 -34.47 8.94 -2.70
C ILE A 204 -35.94 9.09 -3.08
N THR A 205 -36.86 8.50 -2.32
CA THR A 205 -38.30 8.70 -2.52
C THR A 205 -38.66 10.18 -2.39
N GLN A 206 -38.17 10.87 -1.34
CA GLN A 206 -38.38 12.31 -1.18
C GLN A 206 -37.81 13.13 -2.36
N ASN A 207 -36.64 12.75 -2.88
CA ASN A 207 -36.05 13.40 -4.05
C ASN A 207 -36.88 13.17 -5.33
N ASN A 208 -37.46 11.97 -5.48
CA ASN A 208 -38.37 11.66 -6.59
C ASN A 208 -39.71 12.40 -6.46
N ASP A 209 -40.23 12.56 -5.23
CA ASP A 209 -41.46 13.33 -4.98
C ASP A 209 -41.26 14.82 -5.29
N GLN A 210 -40.10 15.39 -4.92
CA GLN A 210 -39.73 16.77 -5.28
C GLN A 210 -39.63 16.96 -6.81
N PHE A 211 -39.12 15.95 -7.52
CA PHE A 211 -39.10 15.96 -8.98
C PHE A 211 -40.52 15.87 -9.57
N ALA A 212 -41.39 15.01 -9.03
CA ALA A 212 -42.78 14.88 -9.46
C ALA A 212 -43.59 16.18 -9.24
N GLN A 213 -43.25 16.93 -8.19
CA GLN A 213 -43.83 18.25 -7.90
C GLN A 213 -43.21 19.39 -8.73
N GLY A 214 -42.17 19.12 -9.53
CA GLY A 214 -41.51 20.09 -10.41
C GLY A 214 -40.49 21.01 -9.71
N PHE A 215 -40.07 20.71 -8.48
CA PHE A 215 -39.10 21.52 -7.72
C PHE A 215 -37.64 21.32 -8.16
N VAL A 216 -37.35 20.23 -8.87
CA VAL A 216 -35.97 19.81 -9.19
C VAL A 216 -35.91 19.39 -10.66
N SER A 217 -34.81 19.69 -11.35
CA SER A 217 -34.58 19.22 -12.71
C SER A 217 -34.17 17.75 -12.76
N GLU A 218 -34.27 17.09 -13.93
CA GLU A 218 -33.87 15.69 -14.07
C GLU A 218 -32.37 15.50 -13.74
N ALA A 219 -31.51 16.40 -14.22
CA ALA A 219 -30.06 16.33 -13.97
C ALA A 219 -29.75 16.45 -12.47
N GLU A 220 -30.40 17.36 -11.76
CA GLU A 220 -30.25 17.52 -10.31
C GLU A 220 -30.79 16.33 -9.54
N ARG A 221 -31.91 15.73 -9.98
CA ARG A 221 -32.46 14.49 -9.39
C ARG A 221 -31.41 13.38 -9.44
N LYS A 222 -30.80 13.15 -10.60
CA LYS A 222 -29.76 12.11 -10.79
C LYS A 222 -28.54 12.39 -9.92
N GLN A 223 -28.04 13.62 -9.92
CA GLN A 223 -26.86 13.98 -9.14
C GLN A 223 -27.10 13.84 -7.63
N LYS A 224 -28.27 14.26 -7.14
CA LYS A 224 -28.67 14.07 -5.74
C LYS A 224 -28.74 12.59 -5.37
N ALA A 225 -29.34 11.76 -6.22
CA ALA A 225 -29.41 10.31 -5.99
C ALA A 225 -28.00 9.68 -5.90
N ILE A 226 -27.10 10.03 -6.81
CA ILE A 226 -25.70 9.57 -6.79
C ILE A 226 -25.00 10.00 -5.50
N ASN A 227 -25.15 11.26 -5.08
CA ASN A 227 -24.52 11.77 -3.86
C ASN A 227 -25.04 11.06 -2.60
N ILE A 228 -26.34 10.76 -2.52
CA ILE A 228 -26.94 10.01 -1.42
C ILE A 228 -26.30 8.62 -1.32
N TRP A 229 -26.18 7.90 -2.44
CA TRP A 229 -25.57 6.57 -2.46
C TRP A 229 -24.08 6.59 -2.17
N GLN A 230 -23.33 7.60 -2.65
CA GLN A 230 -21.92 7.76 -2.31
C GLN A 230 -21.71 7.99 -0.80
N ALA A 231 -22.59 8.77 -0.16
CA ALA A 231 -22.55 8.95 1.28
C ALA A 231 -22.80 7.62 2.02
N VAL A 232 -23.78 6.83 1.56
CA VAL A 232 -24.09 5.49 2.10
C VAL A 232 -22.92 4.53 1.93
N GLU A 233 -22.26 4.53 0.78
CA GLU A 233 -21.08 3.67 0.57
C GLU A 233 -19.95 3.99 1.54
N LYS A 234 -19.73 5.28 1.82
CA LYS A 234 -18.70 5.72 2.76
C LYS A 234 -19.04 5.32 4.19
N THR A 235 -20.28 5.55 4.63
CA THR A 235 -20.70 5.16 5.98
C THR A 235 -20.65 3.65 6.17
N LEU A 236 -21.11 2.88 5.18
CA LEU A 236 -21.03 1.41 5.22
C LEU A 236 -19.58 0.92 5.27
N ALA A 237 -18.65 1.53 4.51
CA ALA A 237 -17.24 1.15 4.56
C ALA A 237 -16.64 1.36 5.97
N GLU A 238 -16.93 2.50 6.60
CA GLU A 238 -16.45 2.80 7.95
C GLU A 238 -17.07 1.87 9.01
N THR A 239 -18.39 1.63 8.93
CA THR A 239 -19.10 0.71 9.84
C THR A 239 -18.59 -0.72 9.70
N THR A 240 -18.33 -1.19 8.48
CA THR A 240 -17.78 -2.55 8.23
C THR A 240 -16.46 -2.75 8.97
N VAL A 241 -15.54 -1.79 8.88
CA VAL A 241 -14.21 -1.89 9.52
C VAL A 241 -14.30 -1.83 11.05
N LYS A 242 -15.29 -1.10 11.59
CA LYS A 242 -15.51 -1.01 13.05
C LYS A 242 -16.04 -2.31 13.65
N HIS A 243 -16.91 -3.04 12.93
CA HIS A 243 -17.47 -4.31 13.40
C HIS A 243 -16.51 -5.50 13.25
N LEU A 244 -15.47 -5.36 12.44
CA LEU A 244 -14.44 -6.40 12.32
C LEU A 244 -13.46 -6.32 13.49
N ASP A 245 -13.11 -7.48 14.05
CA ASP A 245 -12.02 -7.58 15.01
C ASP A 245 -10.71 -7.09 14.36
N GLN A 246 -9.96 -6.28 15.09
CA GLN A 246 -8.69 -5.72 14.65
C GLN A 246 -7.62 -6.79 14.44
N ASN A 247 -7.77 -7.95 15.07
CA ASN A 247 -6.91 -9.11 14.90
C ASN A 247 -7.45 -10.13 13.87
N SER A 248 -8.61 -9.88 13.26
CA SER A 248 -9.11 -10.74 12.19
C SER A 248 -8.14 -10.77 11.01
N PRO A 249 -7.93 -11.94 10.37
CA PRO A 249 -7.16 -12.07 9.13
C PRO A 249 -7.49 -11.01 8.09
N ALA A 250 -8.78 -10.70 7.92
CA ALA A 250 -9.25 -9.77 6.92
C ALA A 250 -8.75 -8.33 7.15
N VAL A 251 -8.73 -7.91 8.42
CA VAL A 251 -8.25 -6.60 8.82
C VAL A 251 -6.73 -6.53 8.75
N ILE A 252 -6.03 -7.61 9.14
CA ILE A 252 -4.57 -7.70 9.05
C ILE A 252 -4.10 -7.59 7.59
N ILE A 253 -4.75 -8.31 6.67
CA ILE A 253 -4.43 -8.24 5.23
C ILE A 253 -4.68 -6.83 4.67
N MET A 254 -5.78 -6.18 5.06
CA MET A 254 -6.07 -4.80 4.65
C MET A 254 -5.03 -3.82 5.21
N LYS A 255 -4.77 -3.85 6.53
CA LYS A 255 -3.89 -2.88 7.19
C LYS A 255 -2.42 -3.04 6.81
N SER A 256 -1.99 -4.27 6.53
CA SER A 256 -0.64 -4.55 6.05
C SER A 256 -0.38 -3.97 4.66
N ASP A 257 -1.43 -3.64 3.89
CA ASP A 257 -1.35 -3.25 2.48
C ASP A 257 -0.51 -4.28 1.68
N ALA A 258 -0.61 -5.55 2.10
CA ALA A 258 0.09 -6.67 1.48
C ALA A 258 -0.54 -6.98 0.12
N SER A 259 -1.87 -6.98 0.06
CA SER A 259 -2.65 -7.16 -1.16
C SER A 259 -3.32 -5.84 -1.57
N LYS A 260 -3.99 -5.81 -2.74
CA LYS A 260 -4.80 -4.66 -3.17
C LYS A 260 -6.09 -4.49 -2.32
N ALA A 261 -6.15 -5.08 -1.13
CA ALA A 261 -7.29 -5.02 -0.23
C ALA A 261 -7.35 -3.65 0.45
N ASN A 262 -8.40 -2.90 0.09
CA ASN A 262 -8.72 -1.60 0.69
C ASN A 262 -10.08 -1.67 1.40
N GLN A 263 -10.42 -0.67 2.22
CA GLN A 263 -11.72 -0.58 2.89
C GLN A 263 -12.88 -0.70 1.91
N LEU A 264 -12.74 -0.12 0.72
CA LEU A 264 -13.73 -0.25 -0.36
C LEU A 264 -13.90 -1.68 -0.87
N THR A 265 -12.82 -2.48 -0.93
CA THR A 265 -12.91 -3.88 -1.35
C THR A 265 -13.59 -4.74 -0.28
N LEU A 266 -13.30 -4.47 1.00
CA LEU A 266 -13.98 -5.11 2.13
C LEU A 266 -15.46 -4.78 2.17
N LYS A 267 -15.82 -3.51 1.92
CA LYS A 267 -17.22 -3.07 1.74
C LYS A 267 -17.92 -3.89 0.64
N GLN A 268 -17.31 -4.04 -0.53
CA GLN A 268 -17.89 -4.80 -1.64
C GLN A 268 -18.12 -6.27 -1.29
N MET A 269 -17.23 -6.86 -0.49
CA MET A 269 -17.35 -8.25 -0.05
C MET A 269 -18.41 -8.44 1.04
N ALA A 270 -18.44 -7.58 2.06
CA ALA A 270 -19.26 -7.77 3.25
C ALA A 270 -20.62 -7.05 3.20
N THR A 271 -20.69 -5.83 2.65
CA THR A 271 -21.85 -4.95 2.80
C THR A 271 -22.57 -4.62 1.51
N MET A 272 -21.90 -3.98 0.56
CA MET A 272 -22.57 -3.48 -0.64
C MET A 272 -21.56 -3.29 -1.76
N LYS A 273 -21.88 -3.76 -2.97
CA LYS A 273 -21.04 -3.48 -4.15
C LYS A 273 -21.04 -1.98 -4.49
N GLY A 274 -22.23 -1.37 -4.49
CA GLY A 274 -22.43 0.06 -4.68
C GLY A 274 -22.78 0.45 -6.12
N LEU A 275 -22.51 1.72 -6.45
CA LEU A 275 -22.77 2.31 -7.75
C LEU A 275 -21.87 1.71 -8.84
N VAL A 276 -22.44 1.51 -10.02
CA VAL A 276 -21.74 0.98 -11.20
C VAL A 276 -21.76 2.01 -12.31
N THR A 277 -20.76 1.97 -13.18
CA THR A 277 -20.69 2.81 -14.37
C THR A 277 -21.26 2.10 -15.59
N ASP A 278 -22.01 2.85 -16.38
CA ASP A 278 -22.46 2.43 -17.70
C ASP A 278 -21.31 2.38 -18.71
N PRO A 279 -21.48 1.68 -19.85
CA PRO A 279 -20.49 1.65 -20.93
C PRO A 279 -20.14 3.05 -21.46
N SER A 280 -21.10 3.98 -21.44
CA SER A 280 -20.89 5.37 -21.84
C SER A 280 -20.10 6.19 -20.81
N GLY A 281 -19.86 5.66 -19.60
CA GLY A 281 -19.15 6.34 -18.52
C GLY A 281 -20.05 7.11 -17.55
N GLY A 282 -21.37 7.11 -17.75
CA GLY A 282 -22.32 7.61 -16.76
C GLY A 282 -22.39 6.70 -15.53
N ILE A 283 -22.80 7.23 -14.38
CA ILE A 283 -23.06 6.43 -13.18
C ILE A 283 -24.53 6.00 -13.20
N VAL A 284 -24.79 4.72 -13.02
CA VAL A 284 -26.14 4.16 -12.92
C VAL A 284 -26.76 4.60 -11.60
N GLU A 285 -27.96 5.19 -11.65
CA GLU A 285 -28.67 5.70 -10.46
C GLU A 285 -29.07 4.60 -9.46
N ILE A 286 -29.30 3.39 -9.97
CA ILE A 286 -29.70 2.22 -9.18
C ILE A 286 -28.42 1.49 -8.76
N PRO A 287 -28.06 1.49 -7.46
CA PRO A 287 -26.88 0.79 -6.99
C PRO A 287 -27.13 -0.71 -6.92
N VAL A 288 -26.05 -1.47 -6.79
CA VAL A 288 -26.10 -2.87 -6.37
C VAL A 288 -26.08 -2.93 -4.85
N GLU A 289 -27.21 -3.32 -4.25
CA GLU A 289 -27.44 -3.32 -2.79
C GLU A 289 -26.81 -4.54 -2.11
N SER A 290 -26.80 -5.66 -2.81
CA SER A 290 -26.24 -6.91 -2.32
C SER A 290 -24.72 -6.89 -2.28
N SER A 291 -24.13 -7.65 -1.36
CA SER A 291 -22.69 -7.89 -1.30
C SER A 291 -22.29 -9.18 -2.01
N TYR A 292 -20.99 -9.41 -2.21
CA TYR A 292 -20.52 -10.70 -2.72
C TYR A 292 -20.74 -11.85 -1.73
N LYS A 293 -20.75 -11.55 -0.41
CA LYS A 293 -21.06 -12.54 0.63
C LYS A 293 -22.53 -12.98 0.57
N GLU A 294 -23.44 -12.06 0.33
CA GLU A 294 -24.89 -12.34 0.24
C GLU A 294 -25.28 -12.96 -1.11
N GLY A 295 -24.53 -12.63 -2.16
CA GLY A 295 -24.83 -13.02 -3.54
C GLY A 295 -25.63 -11.94 -4.27
N LEU A 296 -25.36 -11.77 -5.57
CA LEU A 296 -26.01 -10.77 -6.41
C LEU A 296 -27.25 -11.34 -7.08
N ASN A 297 -28.34 -10.57 -7.14
CA ASN A 297 -29.50 -10.93 -7.95
C ASN A 297 -29.16 -10.82 -9.46
N SER A 298 -29.92 -11.49 -10.33
CA SER A 298 -29.70 -11.52 -11.79
C SER A 298 -29.56 -10.12 -12.41
N LEU A 299 -30.43 -9.18 -12.01
CA LEU A 299 -30.37 -7.80 -12.50
C LEU A 299 -29.15 -7.04 -11.97
N GLU A 300 -28.83 -7.20 -10.69
CA GLU A 300 -27.64 -6.59 -10.08
C GLU A 300 -26.35 -7.11 -10.71
N TYR A 301 -26.29 -8.43 -10.94
CA TYR A 301 -25.17 -9.07 -11.61
C TYR A 301 -25.01 -8.51 -13.03
N PHE A 302 -26.09 -8.46 -13.80
CA PHE A 302 -26.10 -7.94 -15.18
C PHE A 302 -25.66 -6.48 -15.26
N THR A 303 -26.20 -5.60 -14.40
CA THR A 303 -25.77 -4.20 -14.33
C THR A 303 -24.28 -4.12 -14.02
N SER A 304 -23.79 -4.99 -13.14
CA SER A 304 -22.39 -4.97 -12.74
C SER A 304 -21.39 -5.40 -13.82
N LEU A 305 -21.83 -6.14 -14.84
CA LEU A 305 -20.98 -6.58 -15.95
C LEU A 305 -20.53 -5.42 -16.84
N HIS A 306 -21.35 -4.38 -17.00
CA HIS A 306 -21.06 -3.27 -17.91
C HIS A 306 -19.76 -2.55 -17.51
N GLY A 307 -19.62 -2.21 -16.22
CA GLY A 307 -18.42 -1.59 -15.67
C GLY A 307 -17.19 -2.48 -15.78
N SER A 308 -17.31 -3.77 -15.45
CA SER A 308 -16.20 -4.73 -15.54
C SER A 308 -15.70 -4.92 -16.97
N ARG A 309 -16.61 -5.06 -17.94
CA ARG A 309 -16.25 -5.23 -19.36
C ARG A 309 -15.55 -4.01 -19.92
N LYS A 310 -16.04 -2.80 -19.62
CA LYS A 310 -15.38 -1.56 -20.02
C LYS A 310 -13.99 -1.44 -19.42
N GLY A 311 -13.83 -1.77 -18.13
CA GLY A 311 -12.52 -1.74 -17.47
C GLY A 311 -11.48 -2.65 -18.13
N LEU A 312 -11.88 -3.85 -18.56
CA LEU A 312 -11.01 -4.77 -19.30
C LEU A 312 -10.61 -4.20 -20.68
N VAL A 313 -11.59 -3.66 -21.43
CA VAL A 313 -11.35 -3.08 -22.76
C VAL A 313 -10.45 -1.83 -22.67
N ASP A 314 -10.73 -0.94 -21.73
CA ASP A 314 -9.94 0.28 -21.52
C ASP A 314 -8.51 -0.05 -21.10
N THR A 315 -8.32 -1.11 -20.30
CA THR A 315 -6.97 -1.56 -19.92
C THR A 315 -6.19 -2.07 -21.13
N ALA A 316 -6.83 -2.83 -22.02
CA ALA A 316 -6.22 -3.29 -23.26
C ALA A 316 -5.84 -2.12 -24.19
N LEU A 317 -6.74 -1.13 -24.36
CA LEU A 317 -6.49 0.06 -25.18
C LEU A 317 -5.38 0.95 -24.60
N ARG A 318 -5.37 1.19 -23.29
CA ARG A 318 -4.33 2.02 -22.65
C ARG A 318 -2.93 1.41 -22.74
N THR A 319 -2.85 0.09 -22.80
CA THR A 319 -1.58 -0.62 -22.94
C THR A 319 -0.91 -0.29 -24.27
N SER A 320 -1.68 -0.21 -25.36
CA SER A 320 -1.15 0.14 -26.68
C SER A 320 -0.74 1.62 -26.76
N GLU A 321 -1.55 2.53 -26.21
CA GLU A 321 -1.26 3.98 -26.19
C GLU A 321 -0.01 4.31 -25.36
N ALA A 322 0.17 3.66 -24.20
CA ALA A 322 1.34 3.86 -23.35
C ALA A 322 2.64 3.50 -24.07
N GLY A 323 2.66 2.38 -24.81
CA GLY A 323 3.80 1.96 -25.64
C GLY A 323 4.11 2.92 -26.80
N TYR A 324 3.07 3.48 -27.41
CA TYR A 324 3.24 4.51 -28.44
C TYR A 324 3.86 5.79 -27.87
N LEU A 325 3.38 6.24 -26.71
CA LEU A 325 3.89 7.46 -26.05
C LEU A 325 5.35 7.33 -25.62
N THR A 326 5.76 6.18 -25.06
CA THR A 326 7.16 5.95 -24.67
C THR A 326 8.08 5.90 -25.87
N SER A 327 7.65 5.26 -26.97
CA SER A 327 8.41 5.23 -28.23
C SER A 327 8.62 6.63 -28.79
N ARG A 328 7.55 7.44 -28.85
CA ARG A 328 7.61 8.84 -29.31
C ARG A 328 8.51 9.71 -28.44
N HIS A 329 8.44 9.56 -27.11
CA HIS A 329 9.32 10.28 -26.19
C HIS A 329 10.79 9.87 -26.35
N GLY A 330 11.05 8.58 -26.55
CA GLY A 330 12.39 8.06 -26.82
C GLY A 330 13.01 8.68 -28.07
N ASP A 331 12.26 8.73 -29.16
CA ASP A 331 12.70 9.33 -30.43
C ASP A 331 12.96 10.84 -30.29
N TYR A 332 12.10 11.55 -29.57
CA TYR A 332 12.30 12.98 -29.32
C TYR A 332 13.54 13.24 -28.45
N ARG A 333 13.76 12.46 -27.39
CA ARG A 333 14.94 12.60 -26.51
C ARG A 333 16.25 12.31 -27.23
N ARG A 334 16.31 11.30 -28.09
CA ARG A 334 17.51 11.01 -28.91
C ARG A 334 17.91 12.19 -29.80
N ARG A 335 16.93 12.99 -30.26
CA ARG A 335 17.19 14.21 -31.05
C ARG A 335 17.71 15.38 -30.21
N LEU A 336 17.29 15.50 -28.94
CA LEU A 336 17.66 16.60 -28.03
C LEU A 336 19.08 16.48 -27.45
N GLN A 337 19.64 15.29 -27.29
CA GLN A 337 21.00 15.08 -26.77
C GLN A 337 22.13 15.73 -27.62
N ARG A 338 21.81 16.34 -28.77
CA ARG A 338 22.73 17.09 -29.63
C ARG A 338 22.78 18.61 -29.37
N CYS A 339 21.97 19.16 -28.46
CA CYS A 339 21.93 20.61 -28.21
C CYS A 339 22.41 20.96 -26.80
N GLY A 340 23.66 21.42 -26.69
CA GLY A 340 24.19 22.03 -25.47
C GLY A 340 23.80 23.51 -25.37
N ARG A 341 22.86 23.84 -24.49
CA ARG A 341 22.69 25.23 -24.01
C ARG A 341 22.47 25.25 -22.50
N SER A 342 23.26 26.07 -21.84
CA SER A 342 23.21 26.46 -20.43
C SER A 342 22.25 27.63 -20.25
N ARG A 343 21.02 27.36 -19.80
CA ARG A 343 20.16 28.35 -19.15
C ARG A 343 19.55 27.71 -17.93
N ASP A 344 19.82 28.29 -16.78
CA ASP A 344 19.33 27.80 -15.49
C ASP A 344 17.88 28.24 -15.27
N ILE A 345 17.10 27.37 -14.64
CA ILE A 345 15.69 27.62 -14.31
C ILE A 345 15.57 27.63 -12.80
N ALA A 346 15.10 28.75 -12.23
CA ALA A 346 14.84 28.86 -10.80
C ALA A 346 13.67 27.91 -10.41
N GLY A 347 13.89 27.07 -9.41
CA GLY A 347 12.86 26.19 -8.86
C GLY A 347 11.93 26.97 -7.92
N ALA A 348 10.71 27.29 -8.37
CA ALA A 348 9.67 27.89 -7.53
C ALA A 348 8.69 26.82 -7.00
N ARG A 349 8.02 27.11 -5.87
CA ARG A 349 6.83 26.33 -5.46
C ARG A 349 5.76 26.47 -6.54
N PRO A 350 5.10 25.38 -6.96
CA PRO A 350 3.92 25.50 -7.81
C PRO A 350 2.78 26.14 -7.01
N GLU A 351 2.53 27.43 -7.22
CA GLU A 351 1.36 28.11 -6.67
C GLU A 351 0.11 27.68 -7.45
N SER A 352 -0.53 26.60 -7.00
CA SER A 352 -1.94 26.37 -7.31
C SER A 352 -2.78 27.12 -6.26
N GLY A 353 -3.75 27.93 -6.70
CA GLY A 353 -4.50 28.93 -5.91
C GLY A 353 -5.38 28.44 -4.76
N ARG A 354 -5.05 27.32 -4.10
CA ARG A 354 -5.62 26.89 -2.82
C ARG A 354 -4.49 26.33 -1.95
N ARG A 355 -4.14 27.05 -0.88
CA ARG A 355 -3.05 26.73 0.06
C ARG A 355 -3.15 25.34 0.73
N GLU A 356 -4.28 24.65 0.60
CA GLU A 356 -4.54 23.34 1.22
C GLU A 356 -4.29 22.13 0.30
N LEU A 357 -4.13 22.32 -1.01
CA LEU A 357 -3.98 21.21 -1.98
C LEU A 357 -2.54 21.00 -2.48
N CYS A 358 -1.58 21.81 -2.04
CA CYS A 358 -0.19 21.70 -2.47
C CYS A 358 0.55 20.65 -1.61
N GLY A 359 0.34 19.37 -1.92
CA GLY A 359 0.99 18.24 -1.22
C GLY A 359 2.45 17.96 -1.62
N GLN A 360 3.15 18.90 -2.26
CA GLN A 360 4.54 18.71 -2.68
C GLN A 360 5.44 19.82 -2.12
N ASP A 361 6.35 19.43 -1.23
CA ASP A 361 7.41 20.30 -0.72
C ASP A 361 8.39 20.71 -1.84
N ILE A 362 9.10 21.82 -1.65
CA ILE A 362 10.19 22.26 -2.55
C ILE A 362 11.34 21.24 -2.56
N PHE A 363 11.58 20.59 -1.42
CA PHE A 363 12.71 19.70 -1.19
C PHE A 363 12.82 18.57 -2.24
N PRO A 364 11.75 17.83 -2.57
CA PRO A 364 11.75 16.86 -3.67
C PRO A 364 12.21 17.41 -5.02
N HIS A 365 11.95 18.68 -5.33
CA HIS A 365 12.31 19.29 -6.62
C HIS A 365 13.78 19.72 -6.69
N CYS A 366 14.40 20.01 -5.55
CA CYS A 366 15.80 20.45 -5.49
C CYS A 366 16.78 19.31 -5.20
N ARG A 367 16.32 18.17 -4.69
CA ARG A 367 17.18 17.03 -4.32
C ARG A 367 17.94 16.49 -5.54
N GLY A 368 19.27 16.44 -5.46
CA GLY A 368 20.14 15.94 -6.54
C GLY A 368 20.44 16.95 -7.66
N ARG A 369 19.95 18.19 -7.57
CA ARG A 369 20.35 19.29 -8.48
C ARG A 369 21.55 20.03 -7.89
N ARG A 370 22.49 20.45 -8.74
CA ARG A 370 23.58 21.33 -8.32
C ARG A 370 23.02 22.71 -7.99
N GLY A 371 22.97 23.06 -6.72
CA GLY A 371 22.83 24.45 -6.29
C GLY A 371 24.20 25.10 -6.29
N PHE A 372 24.39 26.16 -7.07
CA PHE A 372 25.37 27.18 -6.71
C PHE A 372 24.65 28.12 -5.75
N GLY A 373 25.31 28.41 -4.61
CA GLY A 373 24.77 29.22 -3.52
C GLY A 373 24.42 30.64 -3.91
#